data_AF-A0A418N8H6-F1
#
_entry.id   AF-A0A418N8H6-F1
#
_cell.length_a   1.000
_cell.length_b   1.000
_cell.length_c   1.000
_cell.angle_alpha   90.00
_cell.angle_beta   90.00
_cell.angle_gamma   90.00
#
_symmetry.space_group_name_H-M   'P 1'
#
loop_
_entity.id
_entity.type
_entity.pdbx_description
1 polymer ?
#
loop_
_entity_poly.entity_id
_entity_poly.type
_entity_poly.pdbx_seq_one_letter_code
_entity_poly.pdbx_strand_id
1 'polypeptide(L)'
;MGTLEFKTMVMVKLGKIGELHKELQNWKSYLQFIDDEMVFIQRLLNSYIFEPRTPNLFERLEDFKQEFHDSKIEKNQLKKAILEHEKHLGGLVECTSDDCDSHYFEKHLEFKDAMSAYIESYLKLKHKVYSYAGSVLKRKKPQD
;
A
#
# COMPACT_ATOMS: atom_id res chain seq x y z
N MET A 1 20.59 -32.36 -23.12
CA MET A 1 19.60 -31.26 -23.05
C MET A 1 19.44 -30.69 -24.45
N GLY A 2 18.24 -30.73 -25.02
CA GLY A 2 17.99 -30.30 -26.41
C GLY A 2 17.78 -28.78 -26.53
N THR A 3 18.05 -28.20 -27.70
CA THR A 3 17.86 -26.76 -27.99
C THR A 3 16.41 -26.29 -27.74
N LEU A 4 15.43 -27.18 -27.92
CA LEU A 4 14.01 -26.92 -27.68
C LEU A 4 13.66 -26.86 -26.17
N GLU A 5 14.30 -27.69 -25.35
CA GLU A 5 14.11 -27.71 -23.89
C GLU A 5 14.66 -26.44 -23.25
N PHE A 6 15.86 -26.01 -23.68
CA PHE A 6 16.49 -24.78 -23.21
C PHE A 6 15.63 -23.53 -23.50
N LYS A 7 15.09 -23.44 -24.72
CA LYS A 7 14.22 -22.31 -25.13
C LYS A 7 12.94 -22.24 -24.30
N THR A 8 12.34 -23.39 -24.03
CA THR A 8 11.12 -23.49 -23.19
C THR A 8 11.40 -23.03 -21.75
N MET A 9 12.52 -23.47 -21.16
CA MET A 9 12.92 -23.09 -19.80
C MET A 9 13.10 -21.56 -19.65
N VAL A 10 13.77 -20.93 -20.62
CA VAL A 10 13.97 -19.47 -20.65
C VAL A 10 12.64 -18.71 -20.75
N MET A 11 11.73 -19.16 -21.62
CA MET A 11 10.40 -18.53 -21.75
C MET A 11 9.58 -18.60 -20.47
N VAL A 12 9.61 -19.74 -19.77
CA VAL A 12 8.93 -19.91 -18.48
C VAL A 12 9.50 -18.97 -17.42
N LYS A 13 10.83 -18.84 -17.34
CA LYS A 13 11.50 -17.93 -16.38
C LYS A 13 11.14 -16.47 -16.64
N LEU A 14 11.19 -16.02 -17.90
CA LEU A 14 10.79 -14.67 -18.29
C LEU A 14 9.32 -14.38 -17.96
N GLY A 15 8.43 -15.35 -18.16
CA GLY A 15 7.02 -15.26 -17.78
C GLY A 15 6.84 -14.98 -16.28
N LYS A 16 7.49 -15.77 -15.42
CA LYS A 16 7.45 -15.59 -13.96
C LYS A 16 8.00 -14.23 -13.52
N ILE A 17 9.12 -13.80 -14.09
CA ILE A 17 9.71 -12.47 -13.79
C ILE A 17 8.74 -11.36 -14.19
N GLY A 18 8.05 -11.51 -15.33
CA GLY A 18 7.02 -10.58 -15.77
C GLY A 18 5.83 -10.49 -14.81
N GLU A 19 5.39 -11.61 -14.24
CA GLU A 19 4.34 -11.65 -13.22
C GLU A 19 4.75 -10.93 -11.93
N LEU A 20 5.96 -11.22 -11.42
CA LEU A 20 6.52 -10.55 -10.25
C LEU A 20 6.64 -9.03 -10.48
N HIS A 21 7.13 -8.62 -11.65
CA HIS A 21 7.23 -7.21 -12.00
C HIS A 21 5.87 -6.53 -12.00
N LYS A 22 4.86 -7.17 -12.60
CA LYS A 22 3.50 -6.66 -12.65
C LYS A 22 2.91 -6.51 -11.24
N GLU A 23 3.15 -7.47 -10.36
CA GLU A 23 2.68 -7.41 -8.98
C GLU A 23 3.33 -6.23 -8.22
N LEU A 24 4.64 -6.01 -8.39
CA LEU A 24 5.33 -4.83 -7.83
C LEU A 24 4.77 -3.50 -8.36
N GLN A 25 4.50 -3.39 -9.67
CA GLN A 25 3.89 -2.17 -10.22
C GLN A 25 2.48 -1.93 -9.66
N ASN A 26 1.69 -3.00 -9.48
CA ASN A 26 0.38 -2.89 -8.86
C ASN A 26 0.51 -2.37 -7.43
N TRP A 27 1.40 -2.94 -6.61
CA TRP A 27 1.61 -2.48 -5.24
C TRP A 27 2.07 -1.02 -5.17
N LYS A 28 3.00 -0.60 -6.03
CA LYS A 28 3.42 0.81 -6.12
C LYS A 28 2.25 1.72 -6.46
N SER A 29 1.39 1.31 -7.40
CA SER A 29 0.21 2.07 -7.80
C SER A 29 -0.79 2.19 -6.64
N TYR A 30 -1.03 1.10 -5.91
CA TYR A 30 -1.90 1.13 -4.72
C TYR A 30 -1.35 2.04 -3.62
N LEU A 31 -0.05 1.95 -3.30
CA LEU A 31 0.59 2.80 -2.29
C LEU A 31 0.56 4.28 -2.70
N GLN A 32 0.67 4.58 -4.00
CA GLN A 32 0.53 5.95 -4.51
C GLN A 32 -0.92 6.45 -4.40
N PHE A 33 -1.90 5.61 -4.77
CA PHE A 33 -3.32 5.94 -4.60
C PHE A 33 -3.65 6.24 -3.13
N ILE A 34 -3.13 5.43 -2.21
CA ILE A 34 -3.30 5.64 -0.77
C ILE A 34 -2.64 6.95 -0.32
N ASP A 35 -1.47 7.31 -0.87
CA ASP A 35 -0.83 8.62 -0.61
C ASP A 35 -1.77 9.78 -0.95
N ASP A 36 -2.34 9.75 -2.16
CA ASP A 36 -3.23 10.81 -2.64
C ASP A 36 -4.52 10.86 -1.82
N GLU A 37 -5.06 9.70 -1.46
CA GLU A 37 -6.25 9.58 -0.61
C GLU A 37 -6.01 10.07 0.82
N MET A 38 -4.86 9.74 1.43
CA MET A 38 -4.47 10.27 2.74
C MET A 38 -4.38 11.81 2.73
N VAL A 39 -3.81 12.40 1.67
CA VAL A 39 -3.76 13.86 1.52
C VAL A 39 -5.16 14.46 1.44
N PHE A 40 -6.06 13.84 0.67
CA PHE A 40 -7.45 14.27 0.60
C PHE A 40 -8.14 14.21 1.97
N ILE A 41 -8.01 13.10 2.70
CA ILE A 41 -8.64 12.91 4.00
C ILE A 41 -8.08 13.90 5.03
N GLN A 42 -6.76 14.15 5.02
CA GLN A 42 -6.15 15.12 5.92
C GLN A 42 -6.68 16.54 5.66
N ARG A 43 -6.85 16.93 4.39
CA ARG A 43 -7.49 18.21 4.02
C ARG A 43 -8.94 18.28 4.46
N LEU A 44 -9.69 17.18 4.30
CA LEU A 44 -11.08 17.08 4.75
C LEU A 44 -11.17 17.33 6.26
N LEU A 45 -10.39 16.58 7.05
CA LEU A 45 -10.39 16.64 8.52
C LEU A 45 -9.90 17.99 9.08
N ASN A 46 -9.08 18.73 8.34
CA ASN A 46 -8.63 20.07 8.72
C ASN A 46 -9.60 21.19 8.28
N SER A 47 -10.70 20.88 7.60
CA SER A 47 -11.67 21.90 7.20
C SER A 47 -12.52 22.38 8.39
N TYR A 48 -13.00 23.63 8.33
CA TYR A 48 -13.82 24.28 9.37
C TYR A 48 -15.08 23.47 9.76
N ILE A 49 -15.51 22.55 8.89
CA ILE A 49 -16.65 21.66 9.14
C ILE A 49 -16.34 20.71 10.31
N PHE A 50 -15.07 20.34 10.50
CA PHE A 50 -14.61 19.43 11.55
C PHE A 50 -13.96 20.14 12.74
N GLU A 51 -13.95 21.48 12.78
CA GLU A 51 -13.55 22.21 13.98
C GLU A 51 -14.43 21.76 15.17
N PRO A 52 -13.82 21.14 16.19
CA PRO A 52 -14.57 20.51 17.25
C PRO A 52 -15.13 21.58 18.19
N ARG A 53 -16.46 21.60 18.31
CA ARG A 53 -17.18 22.46 19.27
C ARG A 53 -17.38 21.80 20.62
N THR A 54 -16.96 20.54 20.78
CA THR A 54 -17.06 19.75 22.01
C THR A 54 -15.80 18.91 22.22
N PRO A 55 -15.36 18.67 23.48
CA PRO A 55 -14.10 17.97 23.78
C PRO A 55 -13.97 16.59 23.13
N ASN A 56 -15.01 15.75 23.18
CA ASN A 56 -15.00 14.40 22.60
C ASN A 56 -14.73 14.40 21.08
N LEU A 57 -15.26 15.39 20.34
CA LEU A 57 -15.00 15.50 18.91
C LEU A 57 -13.55 15.91 18.60
N PHE A 58 -12.91 16.65 19.52
CA PHE A 58 -11.50 17.02 19.41
C PHE A 58 -10.59 15.82 19.64
N GLU A 59 -10.79 15.09 20.74
CA GLU A 59 -10.00 13.89 21.07
C GLU A 59 -10.00 12.90 19.90
N ARG A 60 -11.18 12.57 19.38
CA ARG A 60 -11.30 11.63 18.27
C ARG A 60 -10.67 12.13 16.96
N LEU A 61 -10.65 13.44 16.73
CA LEU A 61 -10.00 14.04 15.57
C LEU A 61 -8.48 13.94 15.68
N GLU A 62 -7.92 14.19 16.87
CA GLU A 62 -6.49 14.04 17.14
C GLU A 62 -6.06 12.57 17.06
N ASP A 63 -6.87 11.63 17.58
CA ASP A 63 -6.63 10.19 17.43
C ASP A 63 -6.51 9.79 15.94
N PHE A 64 -7.41 10.28 15.09
CA PHE A 64 -7.31 10.00 13.66
C PHE A 64 -6.07 10.61 13.01
N LYS A 65 -5.67 11.83 13.41
CA LYS A 65 -4.43 12.43 12.90
C LYS A 65 -3.21 11.58 13.26
N GLN A 66 -3.17 11.04 14.47
CA GLN A 66 -2.11 10.13 14.90
C GLN A 66 -2.16 8.79 14.14
N GLU A 67 -3.32 8.14 14.04
CA GLU A 67 -3.47 6.89 13.27
C GLU A 67 -3.04 7.08 11.78
N PHE A 68 -3.35 8.24 11.17
CA PHE A 68 -2.86 8.57 9.82
C PHE A 68 -1.36 8.79 9.75
N HIS A 69 -0.78 9.43 10.77
CA HIS A 69 0.66 9.65 10.83
C HIS A 69 1.40 8.31 10.86
N ASP A 70 0.96 7.40 11.73
CA ASP A 70 1.55 6.07 11.89
C ASP A 70 1.39 5.23 10.61
N SER A 71 0.18 5.22 10.03
CA SER A 71 -0.08 4.54 8.75
C SER A 71 0.76 5.11 7.60
N LYS A 72 1.05 6.42 7.60
CA LYS A 72 1.92 7.05 6.59
C LYS A 72 3.38 6.61 6.74
N ILE A 73 3.87 6.45 7.97
CA ILE A 73 5.22 5.93 8.23
C ILE A 73 5.34 4.51 7.70
N GLU A 74 4.41 3.63 8.09
CA GLU A 74 4.37 2.22 7.66
C GLU A 74 4.34 2.11 6.13
N LYS A 75 3.44 2.85 5.47
CA LYS A 75 3.34 2.93 4.01
C LYS A 75 4.64 3.30 3.35
N ASN A 76 5.34 4.31 3.88
CA ASN A 76 6.57 4.84 3.29
C ASN A 76 7.73 3.85 3.44
N GLN A 77 7.78 3.12 4.57
CA GLN A 77 8.72 2.03 4.76
C GLN A 77 8.46 0.92 3.74
N LEU A 78 7.20 0.51 3.56
CA LEU A 78 6.81 -0.51 2.60
C LEU A 78 7.11 -0.09 1.15
N LYS A 79 6.77 1.16 0.78
CA LYS A 79 7.08 1.74 -0.54
C LYS A 79 8.58 1.70 -0.82
N LYS A 80 9.42 2.08 0.16
CA LYS A 80 10.88 2.03 0.02
C LYS A 80 11.37 0.60 -0.14
N ALA A 81 10.88 -0.33 0.68
CA ALA A 81 11.29 -1.73 0.62
C ALA A 81 10.92 -2.41 -0.71
N ILE A 82 9.72 -2.12 -1.25
CA ILE A 82 9.27 -2.60 -2.56
C ILE A 82 10.13 -2.03 -3.69
N LEU A 83 10.46 -0.73 -3.65
CA LEU A 83 11.35 -0.12 -4.64
C LEU A 83 12.74 -0.75 -4.63
N GLU A 84 13.29 -1.05 -3.45
CA GLU A 84 14.55 -1.78 -3.38
C GLU A 84 14.42 -3.22 -3.89
N HIS A 85 13.33 -3.92 -3.58
CA HIS A 85 13.08 -5.28 -4.09
C HIS A 85 13.00 -5.31 -5.61
N GLU A 86 12.28 -4.36 -6.22
CA GLU A 86 12.14 -4.21 -7.66
C GLU A 86 13.48 -4.04 -8.39
N LYS A 87 14.44 -3.30 -7.80
CA LYS A 87 15.78 -3.14 -8.40
C LYS A 87 16.53 -4.47 -8.55
N HIS A 88 16.27 -5.43 -7.67
CA HIS A 88 16.91 -6.75 -7.71
C HIS A 88 16.24 -7.70 -8.71
N LEU A 89 15.05 -7.36 -9.22
CA LEU A 89 14.32 -8.19 -10.17
C LEU A 89 15.09 -8.39 -11.48
N GLY A 90 15.80 -7.36 -11.95
CA GLY A 90 16.64 -7.45 -13.17
C GLY A 90 17.76 -8.49 -13.03
N GLY A 91 18.33 -8.64 -11.83
CA GLY A 91 19.38 -9.61 -11.54
C GLY A 91 18.93 -11.07 -11.63
N LEU A 92 17.62 -11.34 -11.52
CA LEU A 92 17.09 -12.71 -11.67
C LEU A 92 17.20 -13.24 -13.09
N VAL A 93 17.22 -12.36 -14.10
CA VAL A 93 17.37 -12.76 -15.51
C VAL A 93 18.77 -13.32 -15.76
N GLU A 94 19.77 -12.75 -15.11
CA GLU A 94 21.19 -13.10 -15.25
C GLU A 94 21.61 -14.26 -14.33
N CYS A 95 20.80 -14.58 -13.33
CA CYS A 95 21.13 -15.61 -12.36
C CYS A 95 20.87 -17.02 -12.89
N THR A 96 21.92 -17.84 -12.90
CA THR A 96 21.92 -19.23 -13.41
C THR A 96 21.78 -20.28 -12.30
N SER A 97 21.69 -19.87 -11.03
CA SER A 97 21.61 -20.75 -9.87
C SER A 97 20.21 -20.76 -9.25
N ASP A 98 19.68 -21.95 -8.97
CA ASP A 98 18.34 -22.14 -8.39
C ASP A 98 18.19 -21.51 -6.98
N ASP A 99 19.27 -21.37 -6.21
CA ASP A 99 19.26 -20.81 -4.85
C ASP A 99 18.99 -19.29 -4.79
N CYS A 100 19.35 -18.53 -5.83
CA CYS A 100 19.09 -17.09 -5.85
C CYS A 100 17.61 -16.80 -6.14
N ASP A 101 17.01 -17.63 -7.00
CA ASP A 101 15.61 -17.52 -7.36
C ASP A 101 14.74 -17.75 -6.11
N SER A 102 15.02 -18.77 -5.28
CA SER A 102 14.21 -19.12 -4.10
C SER A 102 14.12 -18.00 -3.05
N HIS A 103 15.25 -17.42 -2.63
CA HIS A 103 15.27 -16.34 -1.64
C HIS A 103 14.53 -15.08 -2.13
N TYR A 104 14.62 -14.76 -3.43
CA TYR A 104 13.85 -13.65 -3.98
C TYR A 104 12.34 -13.93 -3.92
N PHE A 105 11.90 -15.14 -4.28
CA PHE A 105 10.50 -15.53 -4.23
C PHE A 105 9.95 -15.52 -2.81
N GLU A 106 10.69 -16.05 -1.83
CA GLU A 106 10.30 -16.02 -0.42
C GLU A 106 10.09 -14.58 0.06
N LYS A 107 11.06 -13.71 -0.18
CA LYS A 107 10.95 -12.29 0.17
C LYS A 107 9.79 -11.59 -0.57
N HIS A 108 9.51 -11.99 -1.80
CA HIS A 108 8.37 -11.46 -2.54
C HIS A 108 7.03 -11.85 -1.89
N LEU A 109 6.92 -13.08 -1.35
CA LEU A 109 5.75 -13.52 -0.60
C LEU A 109 5.60 -12.75 0.72
N GLU A 110 6.69 -12.48 1.42
CA GLU A 110 6.65 -11.62 2.61
C GLU A 110 6.10 -10.21 2.29
N PHE A 111 6.51 -9.63 1.15
CA PHE A 111 5.95 -8.35 0.71
C PHE A 111 4.48 -8.43 0.36
N LYS A 112 4.03 -9.55 -0.20
CA LYS A 112 2.61 -9.79 -0.51
C LYS A 112 1.77 -9.81 0.76
N ASP A 113 2.25 -10.48 1.80
CA ASP A 113 1.59 -10.53 3.10
C ASP A 113 1.60 -9.16 3.77
N ALA A 114 2.73 -8.46 3.76
CA ALA A 114 2.86 -7.11 4.30
C ALA A 114 1.93 -6.10 3.58
N MET A 115 1.85 -6.16 2.24
CA MET A 115 0.92 -5.35 1.45
C MET A 115 -0.53 -5.64 1.80
N SER A 116 -0.89 -6.91 1.95
CA SER A 116 -2.26 -7.32 2.30
C SER A 116 -2.65 -6.81 3.69
N ALA A 117 -1.76 -7.00 4.67
CA ALA A 117 -1.96 -6.50 6.04
C ALA A 117 -2.08 -4.97 6.08
N TYR A 118 -1.20 -4.26 5.37
CA TYR A 118 -1.22 -2.81 5.30
C TYR A 118 -2.53 -2.29 4.67
N ILE A 119 -2.96 -2.87 3.54
CA ILE A 119 -4.20 -2.49 2.87
C ILE A 119 -5.40 -2.72 3.80
N GLU A 120 -5.46 -3.87 4.48
CA GLU A 120 -6.55 -4.16 5.41
C GLU A 120 -6.59 -3.16 6.57
N SER A 121 -5.44 -2.86 7.18
CA SER A 121 -5.30 -1.86 8.24
C SER A 121 -5.74 -0.47 7.78
N TYR A 122 -5.28 -0.05 6.60
CA TYR A 122 -5.64 1.23 6.02
C TYR A 122 -7.15 1.33 5.72
N LEU A 123 -7.76 0.29 5.18
CA LEU A 123 -9.20 0.26 4.91
C LEU A 123 -10.03 0.36 6.20
N LYS A 124 -9.57 -0.27 7.30
CA LYS A 124 -10.20 -0.11 8.62
C LYS A 124 -10.11 1.33 9.11
N LEU A 125 -8.92 1.96 9.05
CA LEU A 125 -8.73 3.37 9.39
C LEU A 125 -9.65 4.28 8.55
N LYS A 126 -9.64 4.10 7.23
CA LYS A 126 -10.49 4.84 6.29
C LYS A 126 -11.96 4.73 6.65
N HIS A 127 -12.45 3.52 6.94
CA HIS A 127 -13.84 3.33 7.35
C HIS A 127 -14.15 4.11 8.64
N LYS A 128 -13.31 4.02 9.68
CA LYS A 128 -13.53 4.77 10.93
C LYS A 128 -13.66 6.27 10.66
N VAL A 129 -12.78 6.81 9.82
CA VAL A 129 -12.73 8.23 9.48
C VAL A 129 -13.95 8.66 8.67
N TYR A 130 -14.37 7.88 7.67
CA TYR A 130 -15.56 8.18 6.88
C TYR A 130 -16.85 8.10 7.70
N SER A 131 -16.93 7.14 8.63
CA SER A 131 -18.05 7.03 9.56
C SER A 131 -18.13 8.28 10.46
N TYR A 132 -17.00 8.70 11.04
CA TYR A 132 -16.91 9.94 11.80
C TYR A 132 -17.29 11.14 10.93
N ALA A 133 -16.69 11.28 9.76
CA ALA A 133 -16.90 12.42 8.89
C ALA A 133 -18.37 12.55 8.47
N GLY A 134 -18.99 11.42 8.08
CA GLY A 134 -20.41 11.35 7.77
C GLY A 134 -21.31 11.73 8.96
N SER A 135 -20.94 11.36 10.18
CA SER A 135 -21.69 11.74 11.38
C SER A 135 -21.66 13.25 11.64
N VAL A 136 -20.53 13.91 11.40
CA VAL A 136 -20.38 15.36 11.55
C VAL A 136 -21.15 16.10 10.45
N LEU A 137 -21.02 15.65 9.20
CA LEU A 137 -21.69 16.25 8.05
C LEU A 137 -23.22 16.17 8.16
N LYS A 138 -23.77 15.05 8.65
CA LYS A 138 -25.22 14.91 8.88
C LYS A 138 -25.77 15.86 9.95
N ARG A 139 -24.98 16.21 10.97
CA ARG A 139 -25.38 17.15 12.03
C ARG A 139 -25.43 18.60 11.55
N LYS A 140 -24.68 18.95 10.50
CA LYS A 140 -24.59 20.31 9.94
C LYS A 140 -25.50 20.52 8.72
N LYS A 141 -26.63 19.82 8.62
CA LYS A 141 -27.65 20.12 7.59
C LYS A 141 -27.97 21.62 7.66
N PRO A 142 -27.86 22.39 6.57
CA PRO A 142 -28.32 23.78 6.57
C PRO A 142 -29.80 23.78 6.95
N GLN A 143 -30.21 24.65 7.87
CA GLN A 143 -31.60 25.06 7.88
C GLN A 143 -31.75 26.02 6.70
N ASP A 144 -32.61 25.64 5.75
CA ASP A 144 -33.09 26.53 4.70
C ASP A 144 -33.82 27.73 5.32
#